data_AF-A0A942RVI2-F1
#
_entry.id   AF-A0A942RVI2-F1
#
_cell.length_a   1.000
_cell.length_b   1.000
_cell.length_c   1.000
_cell.angle_alpha   90.00
_cell.angle_beta   90.00
_cell.angle_gamma   90.00
#
_symmetry.space_group_name_H-M   'P 1'
#
loop_
_entity.id
_entity.type
_entity.pdbx_description
1 polymer ?
#
loop_
_entity_poly.entity_id
_entity_poly.type
_entity_poly.pdbx_seq_one_letter_code
_entity_poly.pdbx_strand_id
1 'polypeptide(L)'
;MGQQQLLLIVLGVIIVGIAIVVGINLFNANAEESAKDTLVSEGTNLGAMAQQFYKKPVALGGGGNSFTTSNGAPNDWTIPTNLINTAGGSWAETVGADEVVLTGTPDASYNYAWTVEVTVTPTSITSEIL
;
A
#
# COMPACT_ATOMS: atom_id res chain seq x y z
N MET A 1 -56.55 6.60 -15.91
CA MET A 1 -55.58 7.43 -15.16
C MET A 1 -54.74 6.62 -14.17
N GLY A 2 -55.31 5.67 -13.41
CA GLY A 2 -54.54 4.83 -12.47
C GLY A 2 -53.43 3.97 -13.11
N GLN A 3 -53.64 3.43 -14.31
CA GLN A 3 -52.63 2.57 -14.97
C GLN A 3 -51.35 3.31 -15.39
N GLN A 4 -51.45 4.55 -15.87
CA GLN A 4 -50.28 5.35 -16.25
C GLN A 4 -49.51 5.86 -15.02
N GLN A 5 -50.21 6.25 -13.96
CA GLN A 5 -49.57 6.67 -12.71
C GLN A 5 -48.83 5.50 -12.03
N LEU A 6 -49.41 4.29 -12.05
CA LEU A 6 -48.74 3.09 -11.56
C LEU A 6 -47.45 2.80 -12.35
N LEU A 7 -47.48 2.95 -13.68
CA LEU A 7 -46.30 2.73 -14.52
C LEU A 7 -45.16 3.71 -14.21
N LEU A 8 -45.47 4.98 -13.99
CA LEU A 8 -44.47 6.01 -13.65
C LEU A 8 -43.83 5.78 -12.28
N ILE A 9 -44.59 5.31 -11.29
CA ILE A 9 -44.05 4.94 -9.97
C ILE A 9 -43.09 3.76 -10.11
N VAL A 10 -43.49 2.72 -10.85
CA VAL A 10 -42.65 1.54 -11.08
C VAL A 10 -41.33 1.93 -11.75
N LEU A 11 -41.38 2.80 -12.76
CA LEU A 11 -40.18 3.30 -13.43
C LEU A 11 -39.27 4.06 -12.47
N GLY A 12 -39.83 4.91 -11.60
CA GLY A 12 -39.05 5.65 -10.60
C GLY A 12 -38.34 4.75 -9.60
N VAL A 13 -39.02 3.71 -9.10
CA VAL A 13 -38.43 2.75 -8.15
C VAL A 13 -37.30 1.94 -8.80
N ILE A 14 -37.44 1.56 -10.07
CA ILE A 14 -36.38 0.86 -10.82
C ILE A 14 -35.12 1.71 -10.90
N ILE A 15 -35.25 3.00 -11.23
CA ILE A 15 -34.11 3.92 -11.35
C ILE A 15 -33.40 4.08 -10.00
N VAL A 16 -34.16 4.30 -8.92
CA VAL A 16 -33.59 4.43 -7.56
C VAL A 16 -32.91 3.13 -7.14
N GLY A 17 -33.49 1.97 -7.44
CA GLY A 17 -32.90 0.67 -7.13
C GLY A 17 -31.52 0.47 -7.78
N ILE A 18 -31.38 0.82 -9.06
CA ILE A 18 -30.09 0.73 -9.78
C ILE A 18 -29.09 1.74 -9.19
N ALA A 19 -29.52 2.98 -8.92
CA ALA A 19 -28.65 4.02 -8.39
C ALA A 19 -28.03 3.63 -7.04
N ILE A 20 -28.76 2.92 -6.17
CA ILE A 20 -28.25 2.44 -4.88
C ILE A 20 -27.13 1.41 -5.08
N VAL A 21 -27.35 0.40 -5.95
CA VAL A 21 -26.35 -0.65 -6.19
C VAL A 21 -25.08 -0.06 -6.82
N VAL A 22 -25.23 0.83 -7.81
CA VAL A 22 -24.09 1.51 -8.43
C VAL A 22 -23.36 2.39 -7.40
N GLY A 23 -24.10 3.12 -6.56
CA GLY A 23 -23.52 3.97 -5.52
C GLY A 23 -22.69 3.18 -4.50
N ILE A 24 -23.18 2.00 -4.08
CA ILE A 24 -22.45 1.11 -3.17
C ILE A 24 -21.17 0.59 -3.84
N ASN A 25 -21.26 0.12 -5.08
CA ASN A 25 -20.09 -0.38 -5.81
C ASN A 25 -19.03 0.72 -5.99
N LEU A 26 -19.45 1.94 -6.33
CA LEU A 26 -18.55 3.08 -6.46
C LEU A 26 -17.89 3.42 -5.11
N PHE A 27 -18.65 3.44 -4.02
CA PHE A 27 -18.11 3.70 -2.69
C PHE A 27 -17.05 2.66 -2.29
N ASN A 28 -17.32 1.38 -2.53
CA ASN A 28 -16.36 0.31 -2.25
C ASN A 28 -15.09 0.42 -3.12
N ALA A 29 -15.23 0.74 -4.41
CA ALA A 29 -14.09 0.95 -5.29
C ALA A 29 -13.23 2.14 -4.86
N ASN A 30 -13.85 3.26 -4.45
CA ASN A 30 -13.12 4.42 -3.92
C ASN A 30 -12.40 4.11 -2.59
N ALA A 31 -13.04 3.33 -1.71
CA ALA A 31 -12.41 2.90 -0.47
C ALA A 31 -11.18 2.01 -0.73
N GLU A 32 -11.26 1.10 -1.70
CA GLU A 32 -10.14 0.26 -2.12
C GLU A 32 -9.00 1.08 -2.75
N GLU A 33 -9.32 2.04 -3.61
CA GLU A 33 -8.33 2.94 -4.22
C GLU A 33 -7.61 3.79 -3.16
N SER A 34 -8.36 4.33 -2.18
CA SER A 34 -7.77 5.06 -1.05
C SER A 34 -6.85 4.19 -0.19
N ALA A 35 -7.16 2.90 -0.03
CA ALA A 35 -6.31 1.96 0.70
C ALA A 35 -5.01 1.69 -0.08
N LYS A 36 -5.08 1.53 -1.41
CA LYS A 36 -3.91 1.38 -2.30
C LYS A 36 -2.99 2.59 -2.18
N ASP A 37 -3.53 3.80 -2.29
CA ASP A 37 -2.76 5.03 -2.19
C ASP A 37 -2.07 5.19 -0.82
N THR A 38 -2.77 4.80 0.25
CA THR A 38 -2.21 4.82 1.61
C THR A 38 -1.02 3.89 1.72
N LEU A 39 -1.16 2.63 1.28
CA LEU A 39 -0.06 1.66 1.32
C LEU A 39 1.11 2.05 0.40
N VAL A 40 0.85 2.56 -0.81
CA VAL A 40 1.90 3.07 -1.70
C VAL A 40 2.66 4.23 -1.05
N SER A 41 1.96 5.14 -0.36
CA SER A 41 2.58 6.25 0.36
C SER A 41 3.43 5.78 1.53
N GLU A 42 2.92 4.86 2.35
CA GLU A 42 3.66 4.24 3.46
C GLU A 42 4.90 3.50 2.97
N GLY A 43 4.76 2.68 1.92
CA GLY A 43 5.86 1.93 1.32
C GLY A 43 6.93 2.84 0.72
N THR A 44 6.53 3.95 0.09
CA THR A 44 7.47 4.97 -0.39
C THR A 44 8.23 5.63 0.75
N ASN A 45 7.57 5.89 1.88
CA ASN A 45 8.22 6.44 3.07
C ASN A 45 9.24 5.46 3.65
N LEU A 46 8.86 4.18 3.80
CA LEU A 46 9.76 3.11 4.23
C LEU A 46 10.95 2.96 3.27
N GLY A 47 10.69 3.02 1.96
CA GLY A 47 11.73 2.98 0.95
C GLY A 47 12.70 4.14 1.04
N ALA A 48 12.23 5.35 1.36
CA ALA A 48 13.08 6.50 1.60
C ALA A 48 13.97 6.28 2.85
N MET A 49 13.44 5.67 3.90
CA MET A 49 14.23 5.30 5.09
C MET A 49 15.31 4.25 4.77
N ALA A 50 14.99 3.25 3.94
CA ALA A 50 15.96 2.28 3.43
C ALA A 50 17.07 2.96 2.63
N GLN A 51 16.74 3.84 1.67
CA GLN A 51 17.74 4.57 0.91
C GLN A 51 18.61 5.49 1.78
N GLN A 52 18.03 6.11 2.80
CA GLN A 52 18.78 6.90 3.77
C GLN A 52 19.80 6.04 4.53
N PHE A 53 19.41 4.83 4.94
CA PHE A 53 20.34 3.87 5.56
C PHE A 53 21.48 3.53 4.60
N TYR A 54 21.18 3.15 3.36
CA TYR A 54 22.19 2.81 2.36
C TYR A 54 23.22 3.93 2.13
N LYS A 55 22.76 5.19 2.01
CA LYS A 55 23.64 6.34 1.72
C LYS A 55 24.41 6.82 2.94
N LYS A 56 23.96 6.51 4.15
CA LYS A 56 24.59 6.96 5.39
C LYS A 56 25.85 6.12 5.68
N PRO A 57 26.99 6.75 6.03
CA PRO A 57 28.21 6.02 6.39
C PRO A 57 28.01 5.14 7.63
N VAL A 58 28.73 4.01 7.68
CA VAL A 58 28.73 3.07 8.83
C VAL A 58 29.07 3.77 10.15
N ALA A 59 30.01 4.71 10.14
CA ALA A 59 30.42 5.45 11.34
C ALA A 59 29.29 6.27 11.99
N LEU A 60 28.21 6.56 11.26
CA LEU A 60 27.03 7.25 11.77
C LEU A 60 25.85 6.29 12.00
N GLY A 61 26.05 4.98 11.89
CA GLY A 61 25.00 3.96 12.00
C GLY A 61 24.16 3.81 10.72
N GLY A 62 24.79 3.95 9.55
CA GLY A 62 24.20 3.61 8.26
C GLY A 62 24.77 2.33 7.66
N GLY A 63 24.34 2.01 6.44
CA GLY A 63 24.70 0.81 5.69
C GLY A 63 26.00 0.91 4.88
N GLY A 64 26.53 2.12 4.69
CA GLY A 64 27.79 2.33 3.98
C GLY A 64 27.79 1.76 2.56
N ASN A 65 26.78 2.11 1.76
CA ASN A 65 26.55 1.57 0.42
C ASN A 65 26.16 0.08 0.37
N SER A 66 25.58 -0.45 1.45
CA SER A 66 24.83 -1.70 1.40
C SER A 66 23.60 -1.60 2.29
N PHE A 67 22.55 -2.34 1.99
CA PHE A 67 21.44 -2.53 2.92
C PHE A 67 21.73 -3.63 3.95
N THR A 68 22.84 -4.34 3.80
CA THR A 68 23.27 -5.43 4.68
C THR A 68 24.52 -5.06 5.48
N THR A 69 24.90 -5.93 6.40
CA THR A 69 26.17 -5.89 7.15
C THR A 69 27.43 -6.02 6.28
N SER A 70 27.30 -6.29 4.97
CA SER A 70 28.43 -6.57 4.07
C SER A 70 29.50 -5.46 3.99
N ASN A 71 29.13 -4.19 4.19
CA ASN A 71 30.07 -3.06 4.23
C ASN A 71 30.48 -2.64 5.66
N GLY A 72 30.28 -3.52 6.64
CA GLY A 72 30.68 -3.29 8.03
C GLY A 72 29.62 -2.60 8.89
N ALA A 73 28.39 -2.46 8.39
CA ALA A 73 27.25 -2.05 9.20
C ALA A 73 27.00 -3.09 10.32
N PRO A 74 26.59 -2.66 11.52
CA PRO A 74 26.41 -3.58 12.65
C PRO A 74 25.20 -4.51 12.48
N ASN A 75 24.17 -4.08 11.74
CA ASN A 75 22.96 -4.83 11.43
C ASN A 75 22.52 -4.54 9.98
N ASP A 76 21.73 -5.44 9.41
CA ASP A 76 21.01 -5.20 8.16
C ASP A 76 19.94 -4.12 8.37
N TRP A 77 19.47 -3.50 7.28
CA TRP A 77 18.32 -2.62 7.34
C TRP A 77 17.07 -3.41 7.71
N THR A 78 16.28 -2.90 8.64
CA THR A 78 15.03 -3.52 9.09
C THR A 78 13.94 -2.47 9.18
N ILE A 79 12.69 -2.87 8.95
CA ILE A 79 11.54 -2.00 9.16
C ILE A 79 11.43 -1.70 10.66
N PRO A 80 11.26 -0.42 11.07
CA PRO A 80 10.98 -0.11 12.47
C PRO A 80 9.74 -0.85 12.96
N THR A 81 9.80 -1.46 14.15
CA THR A 81 8.71 -2.34 14.65
C THR A 81 7.34 -1.68 14.71
N ASN A 82 7.30 -0.35 14.91
CA ASN A 82 6.06 0.43 14.95
C ASN A 82 5.42 0.65 13.55
N LEU A 83 6.16 0.33 12.48
CA LEU A 83 5.73 0.46 11.08
C LEU A 83 5.51 -0.89 10.41
N ILE A 84 5.76 -2.01 11.11
CA ILE A 84 5.42 -3.36 10.62
C ILE A 84 3.90 -3.54 10.55
N ASN A 85 3.17 -2.98 11.51
CA ASN A 85 1.71 -3.00 11.50
C ASN A 85 1.21 -1.56 11.54
N THR A 86 0.62 -1.10 10.45
CA THR A 86 0.00 0.22 10.33
C THR A 86 -1.52 0.09 10.29
N ALA A 87 -2.22 1.22 10.27
CA ALA A 87 -3.67 1.21 10.07
C ALA A 87 -4.07 0.75 8.65
N GLY A 88 -3.16 0.86 7.68
CA GLY A 88 -3.39 0.42 6.30
C GLY A 88 -3.15 -1.08 6.08
N GLY A 89 -2.26 -1.69 6.87
CA GLY A 89 -1.93 -3.10 6.74
C GLY A 89 -0.65 -3.51 7.45
N SER A 90 -0.07 -4.63 7.02
CA SER A 90 1.20 -5.14 7.53
C SER A 90 2.29 -5.08 6.48
N TRP A 91 3.50 -4.74 6.89
CA TRP A 91 4.69 -4.66 6.06
C TRP A 91 5.68 -5.78 6.39
N ALA A 92 6.30 -6.34 5.36
CA ALA A 92 7.39 -7.30 5.47
C ALA A 92 8.55 -6.88 4.56
N GLU A 93 9.79 -7.05 5.00
CA GLU A 93 10.99 -6.79 4.23
C GLU A 93 11.70 -8.07 3.76
N THR A 94 12.28 -8.00 2.57
CA THR A 94 13.32 -8.92 2.09
C THR A 94 14.54 -8.09 1.73
N VAL A 95 15.64 -8.31 2.44
CA VAL A 95 16.83 -7.46 2.37
C VAL A 95 17.95 -8.19 1.63
N GLY A 96 18.43 -7.59 0.55
CA GLY A 96 19.65 -7.97 -0.17
C GLY A 96 20.72 -6.89 -0.04
N ALA A 97 21.95 -7.16 -0.50
CA ALA A 97 23.05 -6.21 -0.34
C ALA A 97 22.81 -4.88 -1.09
N ASP A 98 22.21 -4.96 -2.27
CA ASP A 98 21.98 -3.84 -3.20
C ASP A 98 20.49 -3.54 -3.43
N GLU A 99 19.59 -4.28 -2.80
CA GLU A 99 18.15 -4.15 -3.01
C GLU A 99 17.39 -4.51 -1.73
N VAL A 100 16.31 -3.79 -1.46
CA VAL A 100 15.32 -4.16 -0.43
C VAL A 100 13.94 -4.19 -1.08
N VAL A 101 13.24 -5.31 -0.90
CA VAL A 101 11.85 -5.47 -1.32
C VAL A 101 10.97 -5.36 -0.09
N LEU A 102 10.01 -4.42 -0.12
CA LEU A 102 9.03 -4.21 0.93
C LEU A 102 7.66 -4.66 0.42
N THR A 103 7.04 -5.62 1.09
CA THR A 103 5.71 -6.11 0.74
C THR A 103 4.69 -5.63 1.76
N GLY A 104 3.81 -4.74 1.34
CA GLY A 104 2.66 -4.26 2.09
C GLY A 104 1.42 -5.11 1.79
N THR A 105 0.89 -5.77 2.81
CA THR A 105 -0.36 -6.52 2.75
C THR A 105 -1.47 -5.71 3.41
N PRO A 106 -2.58 -5.41 2.72
CA PRO A 106 -3.69 -4.68 3.32
C PRO A 106 -4.34 -5.45 4.47
N ASP A 107 -5.01 -4.73 5.38
CA ASP A 107 -5.71 -5.34 6.50
C ASP A 107 -6.72 -6.41 6.02
N ALA A 108 -6.59 -7.62 6.58
CA ALA A 108 -7.39 -8.79 6.24
C ALA A 108 -8.91 -8.57 6.45
N SER A 109 -9.30 -7.59 7.26
CA SER A 109 -10.69 -7.21 7.51
C SER A 109 -11.42 -6.73 6.25
N TYR A 110 -10.70 -6.16 5.29
CA TYR A 110 -11.28 -5.66 4.03
C TYR A 110 -11.31 -6.71 2.92
N ASN A 111 -10.65 -7.86 3.12
CA ASN A 111 -10.60 -8.97 2.16
C ASN A 111 -10.14 -8.54 0.75
N TYR A 112 -9.24 -7.56 0.68
CA TYR A 112 -8.55 -7.18 -0.55
C TYR A 112 -7.57 -8.27 -0.97
N ALA A 113 -7.52 -8.55 -2.28
CA ALA A 113 -6.66 -9.62 -2.83
C ALA A 113 -5.30 -9.12 -3.34
N TRP A 114 -5.11 -7.80 -3.39
CA TRP A 114 -3.89 -7.17 -3.90
C TRP A 114 -2.89 -6.91 -2.79
N THR A 115 -1.62 -6.74 -3.16
CA THR A 115 -0.53 -6.34 -2.28
C THR A 115 0.28 -5.21 -2.92
N VAL A 116 1.02 -4.45 -2.12
CA VAL A 116 1.93 -3.41 -2.62
C VAL A 116 3.35 -3.91 -2.46
N GLU A 117 4.09 -3.98 -3.56
CA GLU A 117 5.53 -4.25 -3.53
C GLU A 117 6.30 -2.96 -3.77
N VAL A 118 7.23 -2.63 -2.88
CA VAL A 118 8.14 -1.49 -3.04
C VAL A 118 9.56 -1.99 -3.09
N THR A 119 10.17 -1.84 -4.26
CA THR A 119 11.55 -2.23 -4.53
C THR A 119 12.45 -1.02 -4.41
N VAL A 120 13.39 -1.11 -3.48
CA VAL A 120 14.32 -0.05 -3.14
C VAL A 120 15.72 -0.45 -3.61
N THR A 121 16.25 0.32 -4.55
CA THR A 121 17.63 0.21 -5.00
C THR A 121 18.43 1.43 -4.49
N PRO A 122 19.76 1.49 -4.70
CA PRO A 122 20.58 2.63 -4.27
C PRO A 122 20.17 3.97 -4.90
N THR A 123 19.52 3.91 -6.06
CA THR A 123 19.23 5.06 -6.92
C THR A 123 17.74 5.26 -7.18
N SER A 124 16.90 4.26 -6.96
CA SER A 124 15.45 4.34 -7.22
C SER A 124 14.61 3.70 -6.11
N ILE A 125 13.38 4.17 -5.99
CA ILE A 125 12.31 3.52 -5.23
C ILE A 125 11.19 3.33 -6.25
N THR A 126 10.79 2.08 -6.46
CA THR A 126 9.71 1.71 -7.37
C THR A 126 8.63 1.03 -6.57
N SER A 127 7.37 1.42 -6.76
CA SER A 127 6.21 0.77 -6.15
C SER A 127 5.31 0.17 -7.23
N GLU A 128 4.84 -1.04 -6.99
CA GLU A 128 3.91 -1.76 -7.85
C GLU A 128 2.81 -2.38 -7.00
N ILE A 129 1.59 -2.46 -7.56
CA ILE A 129 0.45 -3.12 -6.92
C ILE A 129 0.27 -4.46 -7.64
N LEU A 130 0.37 -5.55 -6.90
CA LEU A 130 0.25 -6.93 -7.37
C LEU A 130 -1.12 -7.52 -7.05
#